data_AF-A0A9P1NBR2-F1
#
_entry.id   AF-A0A9P1NBR2-F1
#
_cell.length_a   1.000
_cell.length_b   1.000
_cell.length_c   1.000
_cell.angle_alpha   90.00
_cell.angle_beta   90.00
_cell.angle_gamma   90.00
#
_symmetry.space_group_name_H-M   'P 1'
#
loop_
_entity.id
_entity.type
_entity.pdbx_description
1 polymer ?
#
loop_
_entity_poly.entity_id
_entity_poly.type
_entity_poly.pdbx_seq_one_letter_code
_entity_poly.pdbx_strand_id
1 'polypeptide(L)'
;MIIQALVFSLIAFGQASEENVNPPTISSPCHDYFDYLCAQPFAQNLTKKPYALSLSLEVEQQQEYNFNPGYGQRSVFEVVNLTLISSWIVEFRTFKNGVKWEEHKRKHQEFLGLNPEQQEKNLVETLEEIPIHTIANFYNQLSAGLELVKTIKGTGTKSHYFHPLFEKLRKKFIQNIERYSSFTPEQRAILIKQLEDTKVFFAVYDYNDPKKWLEAKKTYEREYFRLKEQVIPREMFTNFAEKIIRIAAVEPTVKLFHEYMNDFTEQFVFQAIFATPTPDCFNYQKELFISVLGRGVHIDDEVFTDTLYVMSHELSHSIYNLENPTFELETWQNEKQCVVDYITYLAETDNQKMPIEWRLDTYIYEDVANMNALRLSAQFSQDRKESDEEKRKRIEKTYSRFCFGEKNGIKSNHNPTGHSVNLAASQLPSFNELYNCQPTDRLYVSPEKLCKTMAITIDPKIYGIKNEEAFTTTTTTIAPTSPPALEITTPITEINPTENEKDNEIVIPNETNFNRTSENYSSSTTKISIFISLVLVFLFN
;
A
#
# COMPACT_ATOMS: atom_id res chain seq x y z
N MET A 1 8.73 -68.02 -39.45
CA MET A 1 8.17 -68.31 -38.11
C MET A 1 7.62 -67.00 -37.58
N ILE A 2 6.29 -66.83 -37.50
CA ILE A 2 5.44 -67.33 -36.39
C ILE A 2 5.90 -66.61 -35.11
N ILE A 3 5.14 -65.81 -34.36
CA ILE A 3 3.70 -65.53 -34.19
C ILE A 3 3.69 -64.26 -33.29
N GLN A 4 2.87 -63.22 -33.56
CA GLN A 4 1.61 -62.95 -32.83
C GLN A 4 1.84 -62.73 -31.31
N ALA A 5 1.61 -61.55 -30.75
CA ALA A 5 0.32 -60.99 -30.31
C ALA A 5 0.56 -60.52 -28.85
N LEU A 6 0.00 -59.46 -28.27
CA LEU A 6 -1.34 -58.88 -28.35
C LEU A 6 -1.25 -57.36 -28.04
N VAL A 7 -1.84 -56.49 -28.88
CA VAL A 7 -3.17 -55.84 -28.77
C VAL A 7 -3.08 -54.53 -27.94
N PHE A 8 -2.96 -53.34 -28.55
CA PHE A 8 -3.94 -52.54 -29.31
C PHE A 8 -5.22 -52.16 -28.56
N SER A 9 -5.47 -50.85 -28.57
CA SER A 9 -6.78 -50.18 -28.47
C SER A 9 -7.29 -49.90 -27.05
N LEU A 10 -7.34 -48.62 -26.68
CA LEU A 10 -8.54 -47.83 -26.93
C LEU A 10 -8.28 -46.38 -26.57
N ILE A 11 -8.39 -45.54 -27.61
CA ILE A 11 -8.80 -44.15 -27.47
C ILE A 11 -10.17 -44.19 -26.81
N ALA A 12 -10.20 -44.05 -25.49
CA ALA A 12 -11.39 -43.59 -24.82
C ALA A 12 -11.37 -42.06 -24.95
N PHE A 13 -12.10 -41.57 -25.94
CA PHE A 13 -12.81 -40.30 -25.81
C PHE A 13 -13.69 -40.42 -24.57
N GLY A 14 -13.11 -40.14 -23.40
CA GLY A 14 -13.87 -39.56 -22.31
C GLY A 14 -14.24 -38.16 -22.79
N GLN A 15 -15.37 -38.05 -23.48
CA GLN A 15 -16.26 -36.94 -23.20
C GLN A 15 -16.47 -36.99 -21.68
N ALA A 16 -15.61 -36.30 -20.93
CA ALA A 16 -16.11 -35.65 -19.74
C ALA A 16 -17.28 -34.87 -20.29
N SER A 17 -18.49 -35.33 -19.95
CA SER A 17 -19.66 -34.50 -20.07
C SER A 17 -19.21 -33.13 -19.59
N GLU A 18 -19.50 -32.10 -20.38
CA GLU A 18 -19.93 -30.86 -19.81
C GLU A 18 -21.03 -31.26 -18.81
N GLU A 19 -20.65 -31.66 -17.59
CA GLU A 19 -21.37 -31.19 -16.44
C GLU A 19 -21.45 -29.71 -16.74
N ASN A 20 -22.67 -29.24 -17.00
CA ASN A 20 -23.02 -27.87 -16.77
C ASN A 20 -22.60 -27.57 -15.34
N VAL A 21 -21.30 -27.30 -15.15
CA VAL A 21 -20.80 -26.44 -14.11
C VAL A 21 -21.44 -25.13 -14.52
N ASN A 22 -22.67 -24.94 -14.02
CA ASN A 22 -23.27 -23.64 -14.00
C ASN A 22 -22.12 -22.72 -13.57
N PRO A 23 -21.77 -21.69 -14.37
CA PRO A 23 -20.76 -20.74 -13.95
C PRO A 23 -21.10 -20.36 -12.51
N PRO A 24 -20.12 -20.39 -11.58
CA PRO A 24 -20.41 -20.20 -10.16
C PRO A 24 -21.35 -19.01 -10.07
N THR A 25 -22.55 -19.25 -9.55
CA THR A 25 -23.62 -18.24 -9.50
C THR A 25 -22.97 -16.97 -8.99
N ILE A 26 -22.86 -15.96 -9.86
CA ILE A 26 -22.11 -14.74 -9.56
C ILE A 26 -22.72 -14.21 -8.26
N SER A 27 -21.92 -14.22 -7.19
CA SER A 27 -22.37 -13.73 -5.90
C SER A 27 -22.88 -12.31 -6.09
N SER A 28 -24.01 -11.96 -5.49
CA SER A 28 -24.47 -10.57 -5.49
C SER A 28 -23.39 -9.70 -4.82
N PRO A 29 -23.08 -8.49 -5.34
CA PRO A 29 -22.18 -7.57 -4.67
C PRO A 29 -22.64 -7.24 -3.25
N CYS A 30 -23.95 -7.34 -2.97
CA CYS A 30 -24.54 -7.12 -1.65
C CYS A 30 -24.42 -8.34 -0.71
N HIS A 31 -24.04 -9.51 -1.23
CA HIS A 31 -23.82 -10.72 -0.43
C HIS A 31 -22.33 -10.97 -0.18
N ASP A 32 -21.52 -10.90 -1.23
CA ASP A 32 -20.08 -11.02 -1.14
C ASP A 32 -19.41 -10.23 -2.27
N TYR A 33 -18.95 -9.02 -1.95
CA TYR A 33 -18.39 -8.11 -2.93
C TYR A 33 -17.05 -8.62 -3.49
N PHE A 34 -16.22 -9.25 -2.66
CA PHE A 34 -14.97 -9.87 -3.12
C PHE A 34 -15.25 -10.97 -4.17
N ASP A 35 -16.14 -11.92 -3.86
CA ASP A 35 -16.46 -12.99 -4.82
C ASP A 35 -17.14 -12.45 -6.09
N TYR A 36 -18.03 -11.46 -5.93
CA TYR A 36 -18.64 -10.74 -7.05
C TYR A 36 -17.59 -10.16 -8.00
N LEU A 37 -16.61 -9.43 -7.43
CA LEU A 37 -15.55 -8.78 -8.20
C LEU A 37 -14.65 -9.79 -8.89
N CYS A 38 -14.22 -10.83 -8.18
CA CYS A 38 -13.27 -11.80 -8.70
C CYS A 38 -13.90 -12.76 -9.73
N ALA A 39 -15.23 -12.85 -9.77
CA ALA A 39 -15.96 -13.49 -10.85
C ALA A 39 -16.03 -12.64 -12.13
N GLN A 40 -15.72 -11.33 -12.08
CA GLN A 40 -15.83 -10.46 -13.26
C GLN A 40 -14.72 -10.72 -14.29
N PRO A 41 -15.01 -10.63 -15.60
CA PRO A 41 -14.02 -10.86 -16.65
C PRO A 41 -12.80 -9.94 -16.60
N PHE A 42 -12.96 -8.70 -16.11
CA PHE A 42 -11.84 -7.76 -16.01
C PHE A 42 -10.82 -8.16 -14.93
N ALA A 43 -11.27 -8.78 -13.84
CA ALA A 43 -10.39 -9.19 -12.74
C ALA A 43 -9.47 -10.35 -13.14
N GLN A 44 -9.90 -11.19 -14.10
CA GLN A 44 -9.12 -12.31 -14.62
C GLN A 44 -7.95 -11.88 -15.52
N ASN A 45 -7.97 -10.64 -16.04
CA ASN A 45 -6.95 -10.12 -16.95
C ASN A 45 -5.82 -9.35 -16.25
N LEU A 46 -5.94 -9.10 -14.95
CA LEU A 46 -4.85 -8.54 -14.18
C LEU A 46 -3.77 -9.63 -14.12
N THR A 47 -2.62 -9.44 -14.77
CA THR A 47 -1.46 -10.33 -14.61
C THR A 47 -0.20 -9.53 -14.84
N LYS A 48 0.37 -9.00 -13.76
CA LYS A 48 1.79 -8.70 -13.69
C LYS A 48 2.34 -9.33 -12.43
N LYS A 49 3.05 -10.46 -12.60
CA LYS A 49 3.86 -11.01 -11.52
C LYS A 49 4.86 -9.91 -11.09
N PRO A 50 5.03 -9.67 -9.79
CA PRO A 50 6.09 -8.78 -9.32
C PRO A 50 7.43 -9.28 -9.85
N TYR A 51 8.37 -8.36 -10.08
CA TYR A 51 9.75 -8.71 -10.41
C TYR A 51 10.28 -9.67 -9.34
N ALA A 52 10.41 -10.95 -9.68
CA ALA A 52 11.02 -11.93 -8.79
C ALA A 52 12.53 -11.66 -8.80
N LEU A 53 13.04 -11.08 -7.74
CA LEU A 53 14.47 -10.88 -7.57
C LEU A 53 15.14 -12.19 -7.19
N SER A 54 16.18 -12.54 -7.94
CA SER A 54 17.10 -13.59 -7.52
C SER A 54 17.90 -13.06 -6.34
N LEU A 55 17.76 -13.72 -5.18
CA LEU A 55 18.56 -13.39 -4.00
C LEU A 55 19.97 -13.95 -4.20
N SER A 56 20.94 -13.07 -4.42
CA SER A 56 22.35 -13.43 -4.43
C SER A 56 22.97 -13.17 -3.05
N LEU A 57 23.87 -14.05 -2.64
CA LEU A 57 24.81 -13.73 -1.55
C LEU A 57 26.10 -13.12 -2.09
N GLU A 58 26.32 -13.11 -3.40
CA GLU A 58 27.54 -12.54 -3.98
C GLU A 58 27.43 -11.01 -4.09
N VAL A 59 28.46 -10.32 -3.62
CA VAL A 59 28.65 -8.88 -3.83
C VAL A 59 29.62 -8.73 -5.00
N GLU A 60 29.29 -7.89 -5.99
CA GLU A 60 30.11 -7.73 -7.18
C GLU A 60 31.48 -7.13 -6.85
N GLN A 61 32.54 -7.88 -7.13
CA GLN A 61 33.92 -7.41 -6.96
C GLN A 61 34.44 -6.79 -8.25
N GLN A 62 34.91 -5.54 -8.16
CA GLN A 62 35.60 -4.85 -9.24
C GLN A 62 37.11 -4.85 -8.97
N GLN A 63 37.94 -4.77 -10.01
CA GLN A 63 39.41 -4.76 -9.88
C GLN A 63 39.92 -3.62 -8.98
N GLU A 64 39.22 -2.49 -8.97
CA GLU A 64 39.53 -1.31 -8.14
C GLU A 64 39.29 -1.55 -6.63
N TYR A 65 38.60 -2.62 -6.26
CA TYR A 65 38.31 -2.98 -4.86
C TYR A 65 39.30 -4.02 -4.31
N ASN A 66 40.43 -4.23 -4.99
CA ASN A 66 41.52 -5.05 -4.48
C ASN A 66 42.31 -4.26 -3.44
N PHE A 67 41.92 -4.40 -2.18
CA PHE A 67 42.63 -3.77 -1.07
C PHE A 67 43.82 -4.62 -0.66
N ASN A 68 44.98 -3.98 -0.53
CA ASN A 68 46.12 -4.61 0.14
C ASN A 68 45.97 -4.30 1.64
N PRO A 69 45.86 -5.31 2.53
CA PRO A 69 45.71 -5.05 3.96
C PRO A 69 47.02 -4.47 4.51
N GLY A 70 47.17 -3.14 4.41
CA GLY A 70 48.29 -2.39 5.00
C GLY A 70 48.25 -2.37 6.53
N TYR A 71 47.12 -2.75 7.11
CA TYR A 71 46.91 -2.98 8.54
C TYR A 71 46.67 -4.48 8.74
N GLY A 72 47.29 -5.08 9.75
CA GLY A 72 47.12 -6.51 10.05
C GLY A 72 45.64 -6.92 10.22
N GLN A 73 45.33 -8.17 9.91
CA GLN A 73 44.00 -8.75 10.07
C GLN A 73 43.61 -8.82 11.55
N ARG A 74 42.36 -8.44 11.86
CA ARG A 74 41.82 -8.25 13.21
C ARG A 74 40.47 -8.95 13.40
N SER A 75 40.01 -9.08 14.65
CA SER A 75 38.67 -9.60 14.94
C SER A 75 37.60 -8.72 14.29
N VAL A 76 36.49 -9.30 13.83
CA VAL A 76 35.39 -8.54 13.22
C VAL A 76 34.90 -7.40 14.13
N PHE A 77 34.87 -7.60 15.45
CA PHE A 77 34.44 -6.59 16.42
C PHE A 77 35.40 -5.40 16.57
N GLU A 78 36.67 -5.58 16.20
CA GLU A 78 37.69 -4.51 16.22
C GLU A 78 37.68 -3.68 14.92
N VAL A 79 37.02 -4.17 13.87
CA VAL A 79 36.99 -3.57 12.53
C VAL A 79 35.74 -2.71 12.33
N VAL A 80 34.67 -2.95 13.09
CA VAL A 80 33.38 -2.25 12.97
C VAL A 80 33.02 -1.45 14.22
N ASN A 81 32.06 -0.53 14.09
CA ASN A 81 31.47 0.18 15.23
C ASN A 81 30.20 -0.56 15.70
N LEU A 82 30.23 -1.16 16.90
CA LEU A 82 29.15 -2.01 17.42
C LEU A 82 27.84 -1.24 17.67
N THR A 83 27.93 0.02 18.10
CA THR A 83 26.76 0.90 18.26
C THR A 83 26.02 1.08 16.94
N LEU A 84 26.78 1.31 15.86
CA LEU A 84 26.24 1.49 14.53
C LEU A 84 25.67 0.20 13.93
N ILE A 85 26.29 -0.95 14.21
CA ILE A 85 25.72 -2.25 13.85
C ILE A 85 24.37 -2.44 14.53
N SER A 86 24.29 -2.16 15.84
CA SER A 86 23.06 -2.29 16.61
C SER A 86 21.94 -1.38 16.09
N SER A 87 22.24 -0.15 15.68
CA SER A 87 21.23 0.75 15.09
C SER A 87 20.72 0.22 13.74
N TRP A 88 21.58 -0.29 12.87
CA TRP A 88 21.13 -0.85 11.59
C TRP A 88 20.36 -2.16 11.74
N ILE A 89 20.66 -2.97 12.77
CA ILE A 89 19.86 -4.17 13.08
C ILE A 89 18.41 -3.80 13.38
N VAL A 90 18.15 -2.66 14.03
CA VAL A 90 16.78 -2.16 14.25
C VAL A 90 16.06 -1.99 12.92
N GLU A 91 16.71 -1.40 11.92
CA GLU A 91 16.11 -1.19 10.59
C GLU A 91 15.82 -2.50 9.86
N PHE A 92 16.74 -3.47 9.89
CA PHE A 92 16.54 -4.80 9.32
C PHE A 92 15.41 -5.60 9.99
N ARG A 93 15.16 -5.36 11.29
CA ARG A 93 14.06 -6.01 12.04
C ARG A 93 12.72 -5.30 11.85
N THR A 94 12.75 -3.99 11.63
CA THR A 94 11.56 -3.15 11.44
C THR A 94 11.02 -3.24 10.02
N PHE A 95 11.89 -3.49 9.03
CA PHE A 95 11.49 -3.70 7.64
C PHE A 95 10.38 -4.78 7.55
N LYS A 96 9.22 -4.40 7.00
CA LYS A 96 7.93 -5.15 6.91
C LYS A 96 7.03 -5.23 8.15
N ASN A 97 7.50 -4.83 9.34
CA ASN A 97 6.78 -4.99 10.60
C ASN A 97 6.79 -3.71 11.45
N GLY A 98 6.55 -2.53 10.85
CA GLY A 98 6.62 -1.19 11.49
C GLY A 98 5.90 -1.01 12.85
N VAL A 99 5.14 -2.02 13.28
CA VAL A 99 4.45 -2.22 14.55
C VAL A 99 5.37 -2.39 15.78
N LYS A 100 6.65 -2.73 15.60
CA LYS A 100 7.59 -3.00 16.72
C LYS A 100 8.73 -2.01 16.84
N TRP A 101 8.54 -0.81 16.29
CA TRP A 101 9.61 0.17 16.21
C TRP A 101 10.10 0.61 17.59
N GLU A 102 9.21 0.96 18.52
CA GLU A 102 9.66 1.39 19.85
C GLU A 102 10.24 0.22 20.65
N GLU A 103 9.77 -1.02 20.43
CA GLU A 103 10.40 -2.21 21.00
C GLU A 103 11.85 -2.35 20.51
N HIS A 104 12.09 -2.19 19.20
CA HIS A 104 13.41 -2.33 18.62
C HIS A 104 14.34 -1.16 19.01
N LYS A 105 13.82 0.07 19.07
CA LYS A 105 14.54 1.22 19.64
C LYS A 105 14.93 1.00 21.08
N ARG A 106 14.01 0.50 21.92
CA ARG A 106 14.30 0.19 23.33
C ARG A 106 15.43 -0.83 23.44
N LYS A 107 15.41 -1.90 22.63
CA LYS A 107 16.51 -2.88 22.59
C LYS A 107 17.84 -2.25 22.21
N HIS A 108 17.85 -1.30 21.26
CA HIS A 108 19.06 -0.54 20.93
C HIS A 108 19.53 0.34 22.10
N GLN A 109 18.63 1.04 22.79
CA GLN A 109 19.00 1.83 23.98
C GLN A 109 19.56 0.95 25.11
N GLU A 110 18.98 -0.23 25.33
CA GLU A 110 19.50 -1.22 26.28
C GLU A 110 20.90 -1.68 25.89
N PHE A 111 21.14 -1.92 24.60
CA PHE A 111 22.45 -2.28 24.06
C PHE A 111 23.52 -1.21 24.34
N LEU A 112 23.18 0.07 24.24
CA LEU A 112 24.11 1.17 24.53
C LEU A 112 24.56 1.21 25.98
N GLY A 113 23.76 0.67 26.91
CA GLY A 113 24.09 0.58 28.34
C GLY A 113 25.01 -0.60 28.71
N LEU A 114 25.27 -1.51 27.78
CA LEU A 114 26.11 -2.70 28.01
C LEU A 114 27.60 -2.36 27.96
N ASN A 115 28.42 -3.14 28.67
CA ASN A 115 29.88 -3.07 28.50
C ASN A 115 30.32 -3.74 27.17
N PRO A 116 31.56 -3.52 26.68
CA PRO A 116 31.99 -4.03 25.38
C PRO A 116 31.84 -5.55 25.18
N GLU A 117 32.20 -6.36 26.18
CA GLU A 117 32.07 -7.83 26.09
C GLU A 117 30.59 -8.26 26.00
N GLN A 118 29.73 -7.60 26.76
CA GLN A 118 28.29 -7.82 26.71
C GLN A 118 27.67 -7.38 25.37
N GLN A 119 28.17 -6.30 24.77
CA GLN A 119 27.76 -5.85 23.45
C GLN A 119 28.09 -6.90 22.38
N GLU A 120 29.31 -7.43 22.37
CA GLU A 120 29.70 -8.49 21.44
C GLU A 120 28.79 -9.71 21.58
N LYS A 121 28.59 -10.20 22.81
CA LYS A 121 27.69 -11.34 23.08
C LYS A 121 26.26 -11.07 22.62
N ASN A 122 25.72 -9.89 22.93
CA ASN A 122 24.36 -9.52 22.53
C ASN A 122 24.20 -9.47 21.01
N LEU A 123 25.21 -8.98 20.27
CA LEU A 123 25.20 -8.98 18.80
C LEU A 123 25.22 -10.39 18.23
N VAL A 124 26.01 -11.31 18.82
CA VAL A 124 26.02 -12.74 18.43
C VAL A 124 24.63 -13.33 18.53
N GLU A 125 24.02 -13.25 19.71
CA GLU A 125 22.67 -13.79 19.96
C GLU A 125 21.63 -13.17 19.02
N THR A 126 21.68 -11.85 18.85
CA THR A 126 20.75 -11.11 17.99
C THR A 126 20.87 -11.49 16.51
N LEU A 127 22.09 -11.68 16.02
CA LEU A 127 22.36 -11.99 14.62
C LEU A 127 22.18 -13.48 14.30
N GLU A 128 22.27 -14.38 15.27
CA GLU A 128 21.89 -15.79 15.10
C GLU A 128 20.44 -15.94 14.64
N GLU A 129 19.53 -15.13 15.20
CA GLU A 129 18.10 -15.13 14.86
C GLU A 129 17.78 -14.57 13.46
N ILE A 130 18.66 -13.74 12.88
CA ILE A 130 18.41 -13.08 11.60
C ILE A 130 19.04 -13.90 10.46
N PRO A 131 18.28 -14.42 9.50
CA PRO A 131 18.84 -15.14 8.35
C PRO A 131 19.80 -14.26 7.54
N ILE A 132 20.92 -14.82 7.07
CA ILE A 132 21.90 -14.08 6.23
C ILE A 132 21.25 -13.48 4.97
N HIS A 133 20.27 -14.18 4.38
CA HIS A 133 19.54 -13.70 3.22
C HIS A 133 18.77 -12.41 3.49
N THR A 134 18.27 -12.20 4.72
CA THR A 134 17.61 -10.94 5.12
C THR A 134 18.60 -9.77 5.05
N ILE A 135 19.82 -9.97 5.57
CA ILE A 135 20.88 -8.96 5.56
C ILE A 135 21.40 -8.72 4.15
N ALA A 136 21.65 -9.79 3.39
CA ALA A 136 22.11 -9.70 2.00
C ALA A 136 21.09 -9.03 1.08
N ASN A 137 19.80 -9.05 1.44
CA ASN A 137 18.75 -8.49 0.61
C ASN A 137 18.95 -6.98 0.39
N PHE A 138 19.50 -6.21 1.34
CA PHE A 138 19.73 -4.77 1.12
C PHE A 138 20.55 -4.49 -0.15
N TYR A 139 21.67 -5.19 -0.35
CA TYR A 139 22.50 -5.03 -1.55
C TYR A 139 21.79 -5.50 -2.83
N ASN A 140 21.02 -6.58 -2.74
CA ASN A 140 20.24 -7.08 -3.87
C ASN A 140 19.17 -6.07 -4.28
N GLN A 141 18.47 -5.47 -3.31
CA GLN A 141 17.47 -4.44 -3.57
C GLN A 141 18.10 -3.16 -4.12
N LEU A 142 19.24 -2.74 -3.59
CA LEU A 142 20.01 -1.61 -4.13
C LEU A 142 20.39 -1.83 -5.61
N SER A 143 20.87 -3.03 -5.93
CA SER A 143 21.26 -3.39 -7.29
C SER A 143 20.04 -3.44 -8.23
N ALA A 144 18.94 -4.04 -7.77
CA ALA A 144 17.68 -4.08 -8.51
C ALA A 144 17.08 -2.69 -8.74
N GLY A 145 17.12 -1.83 -7.72
CA GLY A 145 16.64 -0.46 -7.79
C GLY A 145 17.41 0.36 -8.83
N LEU A 146 18.73 0.19 -8.90
CA LEU A 146 19.56 0.78 -9.96
C LEU A 146 19.08 0.34 -11.35
N GLU A 147 18.84 -0.96 -11.55
CA GLU A 147 18.37 -1.46 -12.85
C GLU A 147 17.00 -0.89 -13.21
N LEU A 148 16.08 -0.81 -12.24
CA LEU A 148 14.76 -0.21 -12.46
C LEU A 148 14.85 1.28 -12.80
N VAL A 149 15.65 2.05 -12.06
CA VAL A 149 15.86 3.48 -12.30
C VAL A 149 16.45 3.73 -13.70
N LYS A 150 17.34 2.86 -14.20
CA LYS A 150 17.84 2.93 -15.58
C LYS A 150 16.77 2.73 -16.65
N THR A 151 15.66 2.05 -16.33
CA THR A 151 14.56 1.83 -17.29
C THR A 151 13.63 3.03 -17.41
N ILE A 152 13.60 3.92 -16.42
CA ILE A 152 12.76 5.12 -16.43
C ILE A 152 13.43 6.20 -17.28
N LYS A 153 12.64 6.87 -18.12
CA LYS A 153 13.13 7.99 -18.94
C LYS A 153 13.15 9.28 -18.12
N GLY A 154 14.30 9.94 -18.08
CA GLY A 154 14.50 11.23 -17.42
C GLY A 154 14.95 11.11 -15.96
N THR A 155 15.60 12.16 -15.47
CA THR A 155 16.09 12.27 -14.09
C THR A 155 15.40 13.41 -13.37
N GLY A 156 15.00 13.21 -12.12
CA GLY A 156 14.37 14.20 -11.26
C GLY A 156 14.43 13.80 -9.79
N THR A 157 14.25 14.79 -8.92
CA THR A 157 14.17 14.60 -7.48
C THR A 157 12.74 14.33 -7.02
N LYS A 158 11.75 14.97 -7.66
CA LYS A 158 10.32 14.78 -7.38
C LYS A 158 9.51 14.61 -8.66
N SER A 159 8.60 13.66 -8.66
CA SER A 159 7.63 13.45 -9.73
C SER A 159 6.72 14.67 -9.89
N HIS A 160 6.68 15.25 -11.09
CA HIS A 160 5.77 16.35 -11.44
C HIS A 160 4.30 15.92 -11.53
N TYR A 161 4.02 14.61 -11.52
CA TYR A 161 2.67 14.09 -11.61
C TYR A 161 2.15 13.62 -10.23
N PHE A 162 2.91 12.76 -9.55
CA PHE A 162 2.43 12.12 -8.33
C PHE A 162 2.41 13.06 -7.12
N HIS A 163 3.40 13.95 -6.98
CA HIS A 163 3.40 14.93 -5.87
C HIS A 163 2.17 15.87 -5.93
N PRO A 164 1.84 16.53 -7.06
CA PRO A 164 0.62 17.34 -7.13
C PRO A 164 -0.67 16.55 -6.89
N LEU A 165 -0.73 15.27 -7.29
CA LEU A 165 -1.88 14.41 -6.99
C LEU A 165 -2.00 14.14 -5.49
N PHE A 166 -0.89 13.77 -4.85
CA PHE A 166 -0.82 13.56 -3.40
C PHE A 166 -1.20 14.82 -2.63
N GLU A 167 -0.75 16.00 -3.07
CA GLU A 167 -1.14 17.28 -2.47
C GLU A 167 -2.64 17.55 -2.54
N LYS A 168 -3.28 17.22 -3.67
CA LYS A 168 -4.74 17.34 -3.80
C LYS A 168 -5.46 16.40 -2.84
N LEU A 169 -4.98 15.15 -2.74
CA LEU A 169 -5.53 14.16 -1.83
C LEU A 169 -5.39 14.61 -0.37
N ARG A 170 -4.19 15.05 0.03
CA ARG A 170 -3.91 15.58 1.36
C ARG A 170 -4.83 16.74 1.72
N LYS A 171 -5.01 17.70 0.82
CA LYS A 171 -5.92 18.84 1.02
C LYS A 171 -7.37 18.38 1.22
N LYS A 172 -7.85 17.43 0.41
CA LYS A 172 -9.20 16.88 0.57
C LYS A 172 -9.35 16.16 1.91
N PHE A 173 -8.32 15.44 2.35
CA PHE A 173 -8.34 14.78 3.64
C PHE A 173 -8.40 15.78 4.81
N ILE A 174 -7.57 16.83 4.76
CA ILE A 174 -7.59 17.94 5.72
C ILE A 174 -8.98 18.59 5.76
N GLN A 175 -9.57 18.91 4.59
CA GLN A 175 -10.90 19.51 4.49
C GLN A 175 -11.99 18.64 5.14
N ASN A 176 -11.87 17.31 5.02
CA ASN A 176 -12.83 16.41 5.66
C ASN A 176 -12.74 16.50 7.19
N ILE A 177 -11.53 16.56 7.74
CA ILE A 177 -11.31 16.74 9.19
C ILE A 177 -11.86 18.09 9.64
N GLU A 178 -11.53 19.17 8.93
CA GLU A 178 -11.98 20.53 9.26
C GLU A 178 -13.50 20.67 9.32
N ARG A 179 -14.19 20.09 8.33
CA ARG A 179 -15.63 20.31 8.14
C ARG A 179 -16.51 19.33 8.90
N TYR A 180 -16.07 18.08 9.02
CA TYR A 180 -16.96 16.99 9.41
C TYR A 180 -16.53 16.26 10.67
N SER A 181 -15.30 16.46 11.15
CA SER A 181 -14.86 15.86 12.42
C SER A 181 -15.47 16.60 13.62
N SER A 182 -16.07 15.83 14.52
CA SER A 182 -16.61 16.36 15.78
C SER A 182 -15.55 16.62 16.86
N PHE A 183 -14.26 16.47 16.55
CA PHE A 183 -13.16 16.81 17.45
C PHE A 183 -13.14 18.31 17.82
N THR A 184 -12.47 18.65 18.91
CA THR A 184 -12.25 20.08 19.26
C THR A 184 -11.34 20.76 18.22
N PRO A 185 -11.33 22.10 18.13
CA PRO A 185 -10.41 22.83 17.25
C PRO A 185 -8.94 22.44 17.47
N GLU A 186 -8.52 22.25 18.73
CA GLU A 186 -7.16 21.90 19.11
C GLU A 186 -6.80 20.49 18.62
N GLN A 187 -7.72 19.54 18.80
CA GLN A 187 -7.55 18.16 18.30
C GLN A 187 -7.47 18.13 16.77
N ARG A 188 -8.37 18.84 16.07
CA ARG A 188 -8.31 18.96 14.60
C ARG A 188 -6.97 19.54 14.15
N ALA A 189 -6.48 20.59 14.79
CA ALA A 189 -5.20 21.21 14.44
C ALA A 189 -4.02 20.22 14.56
N ILE A 190 -4.03 19.32 15.54
CA ILE A 190 -3.00 18.29 15.68
C ILE A 190 -3.07 17.28 14.52
N LEU A 191 -4.26 16.79 14.15
CA LEU A 191 -4.41 15.87 13.00
C LEU A 191 -3.99 16.52 11.68
N ILE A 192 -4.42 17.77 11.46
CA ILE A 192 -4.08 18.53 10.26
C ILE A 192 -2.57 18.69 10.17
N LYS A 193 -1.92 19.08 11.28
CA LYS A 193 -0.47 19.19 11.34
C LYS A 193 0.23 17.86 11.04
N GLN A 194 -0.29 16.72 11.51
CA GLN A 194 0.27 15.40 11.17
C GLN A 194 0.21 15.11 9.66
N LEU A 195 -0.91 15.43 9.01
CA LEU A 195 -1.07 15.29 7.56
C LEU A 195 -0.14 16.27 6.80
N GLU A 196 -0.05 17.51 7.24
CA GLU A 196 0.82 18.54 6.63
C GLU A 196 2.31 18.21 6.76
N ASP A 197 2.72 17.66 7.90
CA ASP A 197 4.09 17.22 8.16
C ASP A 197 4.45 15.93 7.40
N THR A 198 3.46 15.22 6.84
CA THR A 198 3.69 13.95 6.13
C THR A 198 4.44 14.20 4.82
N LYS A 199 5.57 13.50 4.64
CA LYS A 199 6.37 13.50 3.41
C LYS A 199 6.06 12.25 2.60
N VAL A 200 6.23 12.30 1.28
CA VAL A 200 5.98 11.16 0.39
C VAL A 200 7.13 10.98 -0.60
N PHE A 201 7.52 9.73 -0.80
CA PHE A 201 8.48 9.28 -1.80
C PHE A 201 7.81 8.31 -2.76
N PHE A 202 7.87 8.62 -4.07
CA PHE A 202 7.39 7.73 -5.13
C PHE A 202 8.56 6.94 -5.71
N ALA A 203 8.55 5.63 -5.48
CA ALA A 203 9.58 4.72 -5.95
C ALA A 203 9.85 4.93 -7.46
N VAL A 204 11.12 4.87 -7.85
CA VAL A 204 11.65 5.03 -9.22
C VAL A 204 11.36 6.37 -9.95
N TYR A 205 10.45 7.21 -9.45
CA TYR A 205 10.16 8.53 -10.01
C TYR A 205 10.77 9.67 -9.22
N ASP A 206 10.90 9.51 -7.90
CA ASP A 206 11.62 10.44 -7.06
C ASP A 206 13.09 10.02 -6.95
N TYR A 207 13.98 10.99 -6.92
CA TYR A 207 15.43 10.80 -6.78
C TYR A 207 15.99 9.70 -7.72
N ASN A 208 15.60 9.76 -8.99
CA ASN A 208 15.81 8.67 -9.95
C ASN A 208 17.04 8.87 -10.87
N ASP A 209 18.14 9.43 -10.35
CA ASP A 209 19.39 9.57 -11.12
C ASP A 209 20.18 8.25 -11.10
N PRO A 210 20.31 7.52 -12.23
CA PRO A 210 21.05 6.26 -12.26
C PRO A 210 22.52 6.39 -11.83
N LYS A 211 23.13 7.57 -11.99
CA LYS A 211 24.51 7.82 -11.56
C LYS A 211 24.63 7.81 -10.04
N LYS A 212 23.66 8.42 -9.34
CA LYS A 212 23.62 8.42 -7.87
C LYS A 212 23.36 7.04 -7.30
N TRP A 213 22.47 6.28 -7.93
CA TRP A 213 22.25 4.87 -7.58
C TRP A 213 23.48 4.00 -7.79
N LEU A 214 24.22 4.21 -8.90
CA LEU A 214 25.46 3.50 -9.16
C LEU A 214 26.57 3.89 -8.16
N GLU A 215 26.68 5.18 -7.83
CA GLU A 215 27.64 5.70 -6.83
C GLU A 215 27.41 5.07 -5.46
N ALA A 216 26.15 4.98 -5.02
CA ALA A 216 25.77 4.31 -3.78
C ALA A 216 26.07 2.81 -3.81
N LYS A 217 25.69 2.09 -4.88
CA LYS A 217 26.02 0.66 -5.05
C LYS A 217 27.53 0.40 -4.95
N LYS A 218 28.34 1.19 -5.66
CA LYS A 218 29.80 1.09 -5.61
C LYS A 218 30.37 1.41 -4.22
N THR A 219 29.72 2.32 -3.48
CA THR A 219 30.11 2.67 -2.12
C THR A 219 29.89 1.49 -1.17
N TYR A 220 28.75 0.79 -1.28
CA TYR A 220 28.51 -0.44 -0.56
C TYR A 220 29.58 -1.50 -0.86
N GLU A 221 29.82 -1.78 -2.14
CA GLU A 221 30.78 -2.81 -2.58
C GLU A 221 32.19 -2.53 -2.04
N ARG A 222 32.65 -1.28 -2.21
CA ARG A 222 33.96 -0.83 -1.77
C ARG A 222 34.12 -0.98 -0.25
N GLU A 223 33.11 -0.59 0.53
CA GLU A 223 33.16 -0.72 1.98
C GLU A 223 33.12 -2.19 2.42
N TYR A 224 32.24 -2.99 1.81
CA TYR A 224 32.14 -4.43 2.06
C TYR A 224 33.50 -5.13 1.86
N PHE A 225 34.16 -4.92 0.72
CA PHE A 225 35.47 -5.53 0.46
C PHE A 225 36.59 -4.93 1.33
N ARG A 226 36.55 -3.63 1.63
CA ARG A 226 37.52 -3.00 2.54
C ARG A 226 37.48 -3.63 3.93
N LEU A 227 36.28 -3.84 4.47
CA LEU A 227 36.08 -4.46 5.78
C LEU A 227 36.45 -5.95 5.73
N LYS A 228 36.03 -6.67 4.70
CA LYS A 228 36.32 -8.11 4.51
C LYS A 228 37.81 -8.42 4.51
N GLU A 229 38.62 -7.59 3.85
CA GLU A 229 40.09 -7.76 3.81
C GLU A 229 40.78 -7.47 5.17
N GLN A 230 40.11 -6.78 6.09
CA GLN A 230 40.64 -6.45 7.42
C GLN A 230 40.30 -7.51 8.48
N VAL A 231 39.34 -8.39 8.23
CA VAL A 231 38.90 -9.42 9.19
C VAL A 231 39.75 -10.68 9.06
N ILE A 232 40.02 -11.35 10.18
CA ILE A 232 40.74 -12.63 10.19
C ILE A 232 39.99 -13.65 9.30
N PRO A 233 40.64 -14.29 8.31
CA PRO A 233 39.99 -15.17 7.35
C PRO A 233 39.15 -16.29 7.98
N ARG A 234 39.58 -16.80 9.14
CA ARG A 234 38.85 -17.86 9.86
C ARG A 234 37.45 -17.43 10.31
N GLU A 235 37.29 -16.15 10.66
CA GLU A 235 36.00 -15.59 11.11
C GLU A 235 35.05 -15.37 9.94
N MET A 236 35.60 -15.08 8.74
CA MET A 236 34.82 -14.93 7.51
C MET A 236 34.13 -16.21 7.04
N PHE A 237 34.57 -17.38 7.49
CA PHE A 237 33.84 -18.64 7.23
C PHE A 237 32.58 -18.80 8.09
N THR A 238 32.34 -17.88 9.04
CA THR A 238 31.11 -17.86 9.83
C THR A 238 30.09 -16.94 9.17
N ASN A 239 28.82 -17.37 9.13
CA ASN A 239 27.71 -16.51 8.70
C ASN A 239 27.59 -15.24 9.56
N PHE A 240 28.16 -15.24 10.77
CA PHE A 240 28.10 -14.13 11.70
C PHE A 240 28.98 -12.95 11.27
N ALA A 241 30.28 -13.17 11.01
CA ALA A 241 31.17 -12.09 10.58
C ALA A 241 30.70 -11.49 9.24
N GLU A 242 30.21 -12.34 8.34
CA GLU A 242 29.62 -11.92 7.06
C GLU A 242 28.38 -11.02 7.26
N LYS A 243 27.49 -11.33 8.22
CA LYS A 243 26.36 -10.45 8.57
C LYS A 243 26.85 -9.09 9.06
N ILE A 244 27.82 -9.06 9.98
CA ILE A 244 28.33 -7.79 10.53
C ILE A 244 28.93 -6.90 9.44
N ILE A 245 29.77 -7.45 8.56
CA ILE A 245 30.40 -6.67 7.49
C ILE A 245 29.35 -6.12 6.52
N ARG A 246 28.33 -6.91 6.17
CA ARG A 246 27.24 -6.46 5.31
C ARG A 246 26.41 -5.34 5.94
N ILE A 247 26.17 -5.43 7.24
CA ILE A 247 25.46 -4.38 7.99
C ILE A 247 26.32 -3.12 8.07
N ALA A 248 27.62 -3.24 8.36
CA ALA A 248 28.54 -2.10 8.38
C ALA A 248 28.62 -1.37 7.03
N ALA A 249 28.58 -2.10 5.92
CA ALA A 249 28.63 -1.53 4.57
C ALA A 249 27.37 -0.70 4.19
N VAL A 250 26.27 -0.83 4.94
CA VAL A 250 25.04 -0.03 4.74
C VAL A 250 25.29 1.45 5.01
N GLU A 251 25.98 1.77 6.09
CA GLU A 251 26.14 3.15 6.58
C GLU A 251 26.64 4.14 5.52
N PRO A 252 27.83 3.96 4.89
CA PRO A 252 28.33 4.95 3.95
C PRO A 252 27.43 5.07 2.71
N THR A 253 26.75 3.98 2.37
CA THR A 253 25.79 3.93 1.26
C THR A 253 24.55 4.77 1.55
N VAL A 254 23.96 4.59 2.74
CA VAL A 254 22.77 5.34 3.16
C VAL A 254 23.10 6.80 3.38
N LYS A 255 24.25 7.14 3.98
CA LYS A 255 24.69 8.54 4.13
C LYS A 255 24.81 9.26 2.79
N LEU A 256 25.46 8.62 1.82
CA LEU A 256 25.58 9.18 0.47
C LEU A 256 24.21 9.40 -0.18
N PHE A 257 23.29 8.46 0.00
CA PHE A 257 21.93 8.62 -0.51
C PHE A 257 21.12 9.67 0.25
N HIS A 258 21.29 9.79 1.56
CA HIS A 258 20.61 10.78 2.38
C HIS A 258 21.03 12.20 2.01
N GLU A 259 22.31 12.43 1.68
CA GLU A 259 22.75 13.71 1.10
C GLU A 259 22.03 14.04 -0.21
N TYR A 260 21.68 13.02 -0.99
CA TYR A 260 20.92 13.18 -2.24
C TYR A 260 19.40 13.28 -2.01
N MET A 261 18.86 12.55 -1.02
CA MET A 261 17.45 12.45 -0.61
C MET A 261 17.20 13.23 0.70
N ASN A 262 17.72 14.45 0.77
CA ASN A 262 17.85 15.24 2.01
C ASN A 262 16.53 15.73 2.63
N ASP A 263 15.41 15.50 1.95
CA ASP A 263 14.08 15.75 2.51
C ASP A 263 13.68 14.70 3.55
N PHE A 264 14.33 13.53 3.61
CA PHE A 264 13.92 12.38 4.43
C PHE A 264 14.93 12.00 5.50
N THR A 265 14.52 11.25 6.52
CA THR A 265 15.46 10.69 7.51
C THR A 265 16.37 9.61 6.91
N GLU A 266 17.55 9.40 7.49
CA GLU A 266 18.48 8.33 7.08
C GLU A 266 17.84 6.94 7.16
N GLN A 267 17.05 6.70 8.21
CA GLN A 267 16.33 5.46 8.41
C GLN A 267 15.29 5.25 7.30
N PHE A 268 14.52 6.27 6.95
CA PHE A 268 13.60 6.17 5.82
C PHE A 268 14.32 5.90 4.50
N VAL A 269 15.46 6.55 4.25
CA VAL A 269 16.26 6.33 3.03
C VAL A 269 16.70 4.86 2.94
N PHE A 270 17.12 4.24 4.05
CA PHE A 270 17.38 2.80 4.09
C PHE A 270 16.14 1.98 3.68
N GLN A 271 14.99 2.24 4.28
CA GLN A 271 13.74 1.52 3.99
C GLN A 271 13.32 1.72 2.53
N ALA A 272 13.48 2.93 1.99
CA ALA A 272 13.15 3.28 0.61
C ALA A 272 14.07 2.57 -0.40
N ILE A 273 15.38 2.48 -0.16
CA ILE A 273 16.30 1.71 -1.00
C ILE A 273 15.88 0.23 -1.00
N PHE A 274 15.59 -0.31 0.18
CA PHE A 274 15.22 -1.71 0.33
C PHE A 274 13.90 -2.02 -0.39
N ALA A 275 12.91 -1.14 -0.33
CA ALA A 275 11.58 -1.36 -0.89
C ALA A 275 11.42 -0.89 -2.35
N THR A 276 12.32 -0.06 -2.88
CA THR A 276 12.26 0.45 -4.28
C THR A 276 11.94 -0.64 -5.31
N PRO A 277 12.53 -1.85 -5.25
CA PRO A 277 12.26 -2.88 -6.25
C PRO A 277 11.04 -3.75 -5.97
N THR A 278 10.33 -3.51 -4.88
CA THR A 278 9.18 -4.29 -4.44
C THR A 278 7.87 -3.53 -4.73
N PRO A 279 6.71 -4.22 -4.77
CA PRO A 279 5.42 -3.55 -4.86
C PRO A 279 4.95 -2.99 -3.50
N ASP A 280 5.80 -3.01 -2.47
CA ASP A 280 5.41 -2.65 -1.10
C ASP A 280 5.15 -1.14 -1.01
N CYS A 281 4.22 -0.78 -0.13
CA CYS A 281 3.94 0.59 0.26
C CYS A 281 3.91 0.61 1.79
N PHE A 282 4.34 1.71 2.40
CA PHE A 282 4.32 1.82 3.86
C PHE A 282 4.42 3.28 4.32
N ASN A 283 3.96 3.49 5.55
CA ASN A 283 4.22 4.70 6.34
C ASN A 283 5.31 4.44 7.38
N TYR A 284 6.43 5.15 7.26
CA TYR A 284 7.52 5.12 8.22
C TYR A 284 7.61 6.47 8.94
N GLN A 285 6.99 6.55 10.11
CA GLN A 285 7.04 7.76 10.95
C GLN A 285 6.66 9.07 10.23
N LYS A 286 5.56 9.08 9.45
CA LYS A 286 5.10 10.21 8.60
C LYS A 286 5.92 10.42 7.31
N GLU A 287 6.83 9.50 6.99
CA GLU A 287 7.50 9.45 5.70
C GLU A 287 6.92 8.25 4.93
N LEU A 288 6.15 8.55 3.88
CA LEU A 288 5.45 7.54 3.08
C LEU A 288 6.34 7.06 1.94
N PHE A 289 6.41 5.75 1.78
CA PHE A 289 6.96 5.12 0.59
C PHE A 289 5.83 4.54 -0.25
N ILE A 290 5.72 4.99 -1.50
CA ILE A 290 4.69 4.53 -2.44
C ILE A 290 5.36 3.83 -3.63
N SER A 291 5.18 2.52 -3.73
CA SER A 291 5.59 1.78 -4.93
C SER A 291 4.57 1.92 -6.06
N VAL A 292 5.10 2.28 -7.21
CA VAL A 292 4.42 2.39 -8.52
C VAL A 292 4.73 1.20 -9.43
N LEU A 293 5.58 0.26 -8.99
CA LEU A 293 5.96 -0.91 -9.77
C LEU A 293 4.76 -1.84 -9.96
N GLY A 294 4.65 -2.43 -11.15
CA GLY A 294 3.48 -3.22 -11.57
C GLY A 294 2.34 -2.37 -12.13
N ARG A 295 2.35 -1.05 -11.92
CA ARG A 295 1.26 -0.14 -12.33
C ARG A 295 1.51 0.54 -13.69
N GLY A 296 2.46 0.05 -14.49
CA GLY A 296 2.76 0.61 -15.82
C GLY A 296 3.50 1.96 -15.78
N VAL A 297 4.29 2.23 -16.82
CA VAL A 297 5.00 3.52 -16.99
C VAL A 297 4.07 4.58 -17.64
N HIS A 298 2.95 4.13 -18.19
CA HIS A 298 1.91 4.99 -18.74
C HIS A 298 0.78 5.14 -17.73
N ILE A 299 0.43 6.39 -17.41
CA ILE A 299 -0.68 6.70 -16.54
C ILE A 299 -1.95 6.66 -17.37
N ASP A 300 -2.72 5.58 -17.23
CA ASP A 300 -4.11 5.53 -17.66
C ASP A 300 -5.04 5.61 -16.42
N ASP A 301 -6.36 5.55 -16.63
CA ASP A 301 -7.33 5.62 -15.54
C ASP A 301 -7.21 4.47 -14.52
N GLU A 302 -6.65 3.31 -14.91
CA GLU A 302 -6.34 2.20 -13.99
C GLU A 302 -5.27 2.61 -12.99
N VAL A 303 -4.15 3.07 -13.52
CA VAL A 303 -2.95 3.45 -12.78
C VAL A 303 -3.27 4.62 -11.87
N PHE A 304 -4.10 5.55 -12.35
CA PHE A 304 -4.58 6.67 -11.55
C PHE A 304 -5.41 6.20 -10.36
N THR A 305 -6.41 5.35 -10.60
CA THR A 305 -7.34 4.89 -9.55
C THR A 305 -6.62 4.08 -8.48
N ASP A 306 -5.75 3.18 -8.91
CA ASP A 306 -4.97 2.33 -8.02
C ASP A 306 -3.93 3.12 -7.21
N THR A 307 -3.23 4.06 -7.87
CA THR A 307 -2.30 4.96 -7.18
C THR A 307 -3.02 5.83 -6.17
N LEU A 308 -4.20 6.36 -6.51
CA LEU A 308 -5.01 7.19 -5.60
C LEU A 308 -5.44 6.41 -4.35
N TYR A 309 -5.93 5.17 -4.53
CA TYR A 309 -6.29 4.32 -3.40
C TYR A 309 -5.10 4.08 -2.47
N VAL A 310 -3.96 3.68 -3.02
CA VAL A 310 -2.77 3.40 -2.19
C VAL A 310 -2.23 4.65 -1.51
N MET A 311 -2.13 5.79 -2.21
CA MET A 311 -1.77 7.05 -1.55
C MET A 311 -2.71 7.38 -0.39
N SER A 312 -4.00 7.13 -0.55
CA SER A 312 -5.02 7.40 0.48
C SER A 312 -4.91 6.44 1.66
N HIS A 313 -4.60 5.18 1.40
CA HIS A 313 -4.35 4.17 2.41
C HIS A 313 -3.12 4.54 3.25
N GLU A 314 -1.98 4.80 2.61
CA GLU A 314 -0.73 5.13 3.31
C GLU A 314 -0.80 6.48 4.04
N LEU A 315 -1.51 7.46 3.48
CA LEU A 315 -1.77 8.73 4.16
C LEU A 315 -2.68 8.55 5.38
N SER A 316 -3.61 7.59 5.35
CA SER A 316 -4.43 7.26 6.52
C SER A 316 -3.59 6.74 7.69
N HIS A 317 -2.50 6.01 7.40
CA HIS A 317 -1.55 5.60 8.43
C HIS A 317 -0.82 6.76 9.11
N SER A 318 -0.79 7.97 8.55
CA SER A 318 -0.23 9.14 9.26
C SER A 318 -1.05 9.54 10.49
N ILE A 319 -2.29 9.05 10.58
CA ILE A 319 -3.21 9.21 11.71
C ILE A 319 -3.38 7.87 12.45
N TYR A 320 -3.50 6.77 11.70
CA TYR A 320 -3.79 5.41 12.18
C TYR A 320 -2.60 4.47 12.01
N ASN A 321 -1.49 4.76 12.69
CA ASN A 321 -0.35 3.85 12.83
C ASN A 321 0.49 4.19 14.06
N LEU A 322 -0.14 4.82 15.05
CA LEU A 322 0.58 5.28 16.22
C LEU A 322 0.43 4.21 17.28
N GLU A 323 1.57 3.66 17.72
CA GLU A 323 1.64 2.83 18.92
C GLU A 323 1.00 3.52 20.15
N ASN A 324 0.82 4.86 20.07
CA ASN A 324 0.01 5.65 21.00
C ASN A 324 -1.02 6.53 20.25
N PRO A 325 -2.33 6.43 20.53
CA PRO A 325 -3.33 7.29 19.90
C PRO A 325 -3.03 8.78 20.16
N THR A 326 -3.28 9.63 19.16
CA THR A 326 -2.97 11.07 19.26
C THR A 326 -3.86 11.79 20.28
N PHE A 327 -5.07 11.28 20.53
CA PHE A 327 -6.02 11.82 21.51
C PHE A 327 -6.57 10.73 22.44
N GLU A 328 -7.64 11.07 23.16
CA GLU A 328 -8.40 10.20 24.08
C GLU A 328 -8.54 8.77 23.55
N LEU A 329 -8.04 7.82 24.36
CA LEU A 329 -8.04 6.40 24.05
C LEU A 329 -9.45 5.88 23.70
N GLU A 330 -10.49 6.42 24.32
CA GLU A 330 -11.88 6.00 24.11
C GLU A 330 -12.33 6.15 22.65
N THR A 331 -11.98 7.25 21.96
CA THR A 331 -12.39 7.43 20.56
C THR A 331 -11.74 6.37 19.67
N TRP A 332 -10.44 6.12 19.84
CA TRP A 332 -9.71 5.12 19.05
C TRP A 332 -10.20 3.71 19.33
N GLN A 333 -10.53 3.41 20.59
CA GLN A 333 -11.12 2.12 20.95
C GLN A 333 -12.53 1.95 20.38
N ASN A 334 -13.35 3.00 20.33
CA ASN A 334 -14.68 2.94 19.72
C ASN A 334 -14.60 2.73 18.20
N GLU A 335 -13.69 3.45 17.52
CA GLU A 335 -13.45 3.28 16.09
C GLU A 335 -12.95 1.87 15.77
N LYS A 336 -11.97 1.39 16.54
CA LYS A 336 -11.47 0.02 16.47
C LYS A 336 -12.59 -0.99 16.69
N GLN A 337 -13.42 -0.80 17.72
CA GLN A 337 -14.46 -1.74 18.09
C GLN A 337 -15.50 -1.89 16.96
N CYS A 338 -15.88 -0.80 16.30
CA CYS A 338 -16.79 -0.87 15.15
C CYS A 338 -16.25 -1.78 14.03
N VAL A 339 -14.96 -1.67 13.73
CA VAL A 339 -14.30 -2.52 12.72
C VAL A 339 -14.18 -3.96 13.19
N VAL A 340 -13.78 -4.19 14.44
CA VAL A 340 -13.69 -5.53 15.05
C VAL A 340 -15.05 -6.23 15.01
N ASP A 341 -16.12 -5.53 15.38
CA ASP A 341 -17.49 -6.06 15.40
C ASP A 341 -17.92 -6.45 13.98
N TYR A 342 -17.61 -5.62 12.98
CA TYR A 342 -17.97 -5.90 11.59
C TYR A 342 -17.17 -7.06 10.99
N ILE A 343 -15.86 -7.12 11.22
CA ILE A 343 -15.05 -8.28 10.81
C ILE A 343 -15.51 -9.55 11.50
N THR A 344 -15.89 -9.48 12.79
CA THR A 344 -16.47 -10.61 13.53
C THR A 344 -17.78 -11.06 12.87
N TYR A 345 -18.67 -10.13 12.54
CA TYR A 345 -19.90 -10.44 11.81
C TYR A 345 -19.63 -11.14 10.47
N LEU A 346 -18.70 -10.62 9.66
CA LEU A 346 -18.33 -11.24 8.39
C LEU A 346 -17.78 -12.66 8.58
N ALA A 347 -16.89 -12.87 9.57
CA ALA A 347 -16.34 -14.19 9.87
C ALA A 347 -17.42 -15.17 10.34
N GLU A 348 -18.33 -14.75 11.22
CA GLU A 348 -19.43 -15.57 11.70
C GLU A 348 -20.38 -15.98 10.56
N THR A 349 -20.69 -15.06 9.64
CA THR A 349 -21.51 -15.38 8.45
C THR A 349 -20.82 -16.36 7.49
N ASP A 350 -19.49 -16.41 7.49
CA ASP A 350 -18.69 -17.40 6.76
C ASP A 350 -18.45 -18.70 7.55
N ASN A 351 -19.09 -18.85 8.73
CA ASN A 351 -18.86 -19.95 9.67
C ASN A 351 -17.39 -20.10 10.11
N GLN A 352 -16.69 -18.98 10.21
CA GLN A 352 -15.28 -18.91 10.65
C GLN A 352 -15.18 -18.34 12.05
N LYS A 353 -14.30 -18.94 12.87
CA LYS A 353 -13.94 -18.36 14.15
C LYS A 353 -12.79 -17.37 13.94
N MET A 354 -13.01 -16.12 14.33
CA MET A 354 -12.00 -15.08 14.29
C MET A 354 -10.79 -15.42 15.19
N PRO A 355 -9.57 -15.56 14.64
CA PRO A 355 -8.34 -15.67 15.42
C PRO A 355 -8.10 -14.43 16.29
N ILE A 356 -7.32 -14.58 17.37
CA ILE A 356 -7.05 -13.45 18.29
C ILE A 356 -6.21 -12.36 17.60
N GLU A 357 -5.38 -12.76 16.65
CA GLU A 357 -4.50 -11.90 15.87
C GLU A 357 -5.27 -10.86 15.06
N TRP A 358 -6.45 -11.22 14.54
CA TRP A 358 -7.29 -10.32 13.73
C TRP A 358 -7.88 -9.15 14.55
N ARG A 359 -7.81 -9.23 15.89
CA ARG A 359 -8.27 -8.19 16.83
C ARG A 359 -7.15 -7.24 17.27
N LEU A 360 -5.90 -7.53 16.87
CA LEU A 360 -4.75 -6.71 17.21
C LEU A 360 -4.79 -5.40 16.42
N ASP A 361 -4.28 -4.33 17.04
CA ASP A 361 -4.30 -2.98 16.46
C ASP A 361 -3.68 -2.93 15.07
N THR A 362 -2.60 -3.70 14.84
CA THR A 362 -1.98 -3.76 13.51
C THR A 362 -2.89 -4.30 12.42
N TYR A 363 -3.81 -5.22 12.70
CA TYR A 363 -4.73 -5.75 11.69
C TYR A 363 -5.90 -4.78 11.47
N ILE A 364 -6.40 -4.19 12.55
CA ILE A 364 -7.56 -3.29 12.49
C ILE A 364 -7.20 -1.95 11.84
N TYR A 365 -5.99 -1.42 12.07
CA TYR A 365 -5.58 -0.16 11.45
C TYR A 365 -5.37 -0.27 9.93
N GLU A 366 -4.99 -1.44 9.41
CA GLU A 366 -5.00 -1.71 7.97
C GLU A 366 -6.43 -1.66 7.39
N ASP A 367 -7.41 -2.22 8.10
CA ASP A 367 -8.82 -2.18 7.69
C ASP A 367 -9.40 -0.76 7.75
N VAL A 368 -9.06 0.01 8.79
CA VAL A 368 -9.41 1.44 8.88
C VAL A 368 -8.79 2.22 7.73
N ALA A 369 -7.53 1.95 7.39
CA ALA A 369 -6.85 2.58 6.26
C ALA A 369 -7.52 2.21 4.92
N ASN A 370 -7.91 0.95 4.70
CA ASN A 370 -8.66 0.50 3.52
C ASN A 370 -10.02 1.24 3.39
N MET A 371 -10.77 1.33 4.49
CA MET A 371 -12.04 2.07 4.53
C MET A 371 -11.87 3.55 4.17
N ASN A 372 -10.91 4.23 4.81
CA ASN A 372 -10.63 5.64 4.57
C ASN A 372 -10.11 5.88 3.15
N ALA A 373 -9.27 4.99 2.65
CA ALA A 373 -8.73 5.05 1.30
C ALA A 373 -9.83 5.03 0.24
N LEU A 374 -10.80 4.12 0.42
CA LEU A 374 -11.93 4.02 -0.49
C LEU A 374 -12.83 5.25 -0.43
N ARG A 375 -13.14 5.74 0.79
CA ARG A 375 -13.95 6.95 0.98
C ARG A 375 -13.30 8.16 0.32
N LEU A 376 -12.01 8.40 0.57
CA LEU A 376 -11.27 9.50 -0.04
C LEU A 376 -11.21 9.36 -1.56
N SER A 377 -10.94 8.16 -2.07
CA SER A 377 -10.90 7.90 -3.52
C SER A 377 -12.26 8.11 -4.19
N ALA A 378 -13.37 7.72 -3.54
CA ALA A 378 -14.72 7.93 -4.04
C ALA A 378 -15.07 9.42 -4.13
N GLN A 379 -14.58 10.24 -3.21
CA GLN A 379 -14.78 11.69 -3.25
C GLN A 379 -14.09 12.36 -4.47
N PHE A 380 -13.04 11.78 -5.06
CA PHE A 380 -12.47 12.28 -6.31
C PHE A 380 -13.36 12.00 -7.53
N SER A 381 -14.16 10.93 -7.46
CA SER A 381 -15.14 10.59 -8.51
C SER A 381 -16.27 11.63 -8.54
N GLN A 382 -16.66 12.12 -7.36
CA GLN A 382 -17.65 13.20 -7.23
C GLN A 382 -17.17 14.51 -7.83
N ASP A 383 -15.91 14.89 -7.59
CA ASP A 383 -15.34 16.11 -8.16
C ASP A 383 -15.32 16.06 -9.70
N ARG A 384 -15.21 14.85 -10.28
CA ARG A 384 -15.28 14.61 -11.72
C ARG A 384 -16.70 14.54 -12.28
N LYS A 385 -17.72 14.64 -11.42
CA LYS A 385 -19.15 14.52 -11.77
C LYS A 385 -19.48 13.23 -12.54
N GLU A 386 -18.80 12.15 -12.17
CA GLU A 386 -19.01 10.83 -12.76
C GLU A 386 -20.45 10.35 -12.54
N SER A 387 -21.01 9.65 -13.53
CA SER A 387 -22.26 8.91 -13.40
C SER A 387 -22.12 7.76 -12.39
N ASP A 388 -23.24 7.24 -11.89
CA ASP A 388 -23.21 6.16 -10.89
C ASP A 388 -22.57 4.88 -11.45
N GLU A 389 -22.72 4.62 -12.75
CA GLU A 389 -22.04 3.51 -13.43
C GLU A 389 -20.52 3.73 -13.54
N GLU A 390 -20.06 4.97 -13.76
CA GLU A 390 -18.63 5.29 -13.78
C GLU A 390 -18.01 5.17 -12.38
N LYS A 391 -18.71 5.66 -11.34
CA LYS A 391 -18.30 5.48 -9.94
C LYS A 391 -18.18 4.00 -9.58
N ARG A 392 -19.20 3.20 -9.95
CA ARG A 392 -19.23 1.76 -9.72
C ARG A 392 -18.03 1.09 -10.36
N LYS A 393 -17.81 1.30 -11.66
CA LYS A 393 -16.65 0.77 -12.39
C LYS A 393 -15.32 1.15 -11.75
N ARG A 394 -15.19 2.37 -11.25
CA ARG A 394 -13.96 2.82 -10.55
C ARG A 394 -13.74 2.05 -9.26
N ILE A 395 -14.75 1.91 -8.41
CA ILE A 395 -14.69 1.15 -7.14
C ILE A 395 -14.36 -0.33 -7.43
N GLU A 396 -15.03 -0.93 -8.41
CA GLU A 396 -14.78 -2.31 -8.84
C GLU A 396 -13.32 -2.48 -9.30
N LYS A 397 -12.83 -1.53 -10.09
CA LYS A 397 -11.46 -1.51 -10.59
C LYS A 397 -10.43 -1.36 -9.47
N THR A 398 -10.66 -0.48 -8.50
CA THR A 398 -9.80 -0.32 -7.31
C THR A 398 -9.58 -1.65 -6.59
N TYR A 399 -10.63 -2.43 -6.38
CA TYR A 399 -10.54 -3.67 -5.61
C TYR A 399 -10.22 -4.92 -6.42
N SER A 400 -10.38 -4.88 -7.75
CA SER A 400 -10.08 -6.01 -8.63
C SER A 400 -8.65 -6.55 -8.46
N ARG A 401 -7.69 -5.71 -8.08
CA ARG A 401 -6.31 -6.10 -7.76
C ARG A 401 -6.17 -7.05 -6.58
N PHE A 402 -7.18 -7.17 -5.73
CA PHE A 402 -7.15 -8.06 -4.58
C PHE A 402 -7.61 -9.48 -4.91
N CYS A 403 -8.07 -9.72 -6.15
CA CYS A 403 -8.49 -11.04 -6.62
C CYS A 403 -7.35 -12.04 -6.81
N PHE A 404 -6.11 -11.67 -6.49
CA PHE A 404 -4.99 -12.59 -6.43
C PHE A 404 -4.78 -13.14 -5.03
N GLY A 405 -4.88 -14.46 -4.90
CA GLY A 405 -4.61 -15.20 -3.67
C GLY A 405 -5.87 -15.79 -3.06
N GLU A 406 -5.70 -16.41 -1.90
CA GLU A 406 -6.80 -17.03 -1.18
C GLU A 406 -7.63 -15.97 -0.45
N LYS A 407 -8.95 -15.95 -0.70
CA LYS A 407 -9.93 -15.05 -0.06
C LYS A 407 -9.74 -14.96 1.47
N ASN A 408 -9.50 -16.12 2.09
CA ASN A 408 -9.35 -16.31 3.52
C ASN A 408 -7.90 -16.62 3.94
N GLY A 409 -6.93 -16.38 3.05
CA GLY A 409 -5.52 -16.62 3.34
C GLY A 409 -5.01 -15.69 4.43
N ILE A 410 -4.22 -16.23 5.35
CA ILE A 410 -3.57 -15.44 6.40
C ILE A 410 -2.45 -14.61 5.77
N LYS A 411 -2.50 -13.29 5.95
CA LYS A 411 -1.45 -12.36 5.55
C LYS A 411 -0.82 -11.76 6.80
N SER A 412 0.48 -11.48 6.74
CA SER A 412 1.17 -10.81 7.86
C SER A 412 0.55 -9.43 8.07
N ASN A 413 0.09 -9.16 9.29
CA ASN A 413 -0.45 -7.87 9.74
C ASN A 413 -1.74 -7.40 9.04
N HIS A 414 -2.39 -8.22 8.21
CA HIS A 414 -3.61 -7.87 7.50
C HIS A 414 -4.69 -8.93 7.72
N ASN A 415 -5.93 -8.49 7.93
CA ASN A 415 -7.07 -9.38 7.93
C ASN A 415 -7.24 -10.06 6.55
N PRO A 416 -7.96 -11.20 6.47
CA PRO A 416 -8.10 -11.89 5.20
C PRO A 416 -8.73 -10.98 4.16
N THR A 417 -8.19 -11.05 2.96
CA THR A 417 -8.49 -10.06 1.91
C THR A 417 -9.97 -9.99 1.57
N GLY A 418 -10.70 -11.12 1.57
CA GLY A 418 -12.15 -11.11 1.36
C GLY A 418 -12.90 -10.31 2.43
N HIS A 419 -12.52 -10.45 3.70
CA HIS A 419 -13.14 -9.73 4.81
C HIS A 419 -12.83 -8.23 4.75
N SER A 420 -11.57 -7.87 4.54
CA SER A 420 -11.14 -6.47 4.42
C SER A 420 -11.81 -5.75 3.25
N VAL A 421 -11.91 -6.40 2.08
CA VAL A 421 -12.58 -5.84 0.90
C VAL A 421 -14.08 -5.69 1.13
N ASN A 422 -14.74 -6.71 1.69
CA ASN A 422 -16.17 -6.66 1.98
C ASN A 422 -16.51 -5.59 3.03
N LEU A 423 -15.71 -5.48 4.10
CA LEU A 423 -15.80 -4.40 5.09
C LEU A 423 -15.65 -3.03 4.42
N ALA A 424 -14.56 -2.81 3.69
CA ALA A 424 -14.27 -1.48 3.17
C ALA A 424 -15.30 -1.03 2.13
N ALA A 425 -15.79 -1.95 1.29
CA ALA A 425 -16.84 -1.68 0.33
C ALA A 425 -18.18 -1.37 1.01
N SER A 426 -18.64 -2.19 1.95
CA SER A 426 -19.93 -1.99 2.63
C SER A 426 -19.96 -0.74 3.50
N GLN A 427 -18.80 -0.31 3.99
CA GLN A 427 -18.62 0.90 4.78
C GLN A 427 -18.45 2.18 3.93
N LEU A 428 -18.49 2.06 2.60
CA LEU A 428 -18.62 3.21 1.71
C LEU A 428 -20.08 3.69 1.74
N PRO A 429 -20.34 4.98 2.03
CA PRO A 429 -21.72 5.45 2.22
C PRO A 429 -22.61 5.21 1.00
N SER A 430 -22.06 5.36 -0.21
CA SER A 430 -22.79 5.18 -1.47
C SER A 430 -22.96 3.72 -1.90
N PHE A 431 -22.44 2.74 -1.15
CA PHE A 431 -22.43 1.34 -1.56
C PHE A 431 -23.84 0.78 -1.77
N ASN A 432 -24.75 0.99 -0.82
CA ASN A 432 -26.11 0.47 -0.91
C ASN A 432 -26.85 1.02 -2.15
N GLU A 433 -26.70 2.31 -2.46
CA GLU A 433 -27.34 2.91 -3.64
C GLU A 433 -26.69 2.42 -4.94
N LEU A 434 -25.36 2.37 -5.01
CA LEU A 434 -24.63 1.95 -6.22
C LEU A 434 -24.88 0.50 -6.62
N TYR A 435 -25.15 -0.38 -5.64
CA TYR A 435 -25.38 -1.81 -5.86
C TYR A 435 -26.80 -2.27 -5.55
N ASN A 436 -27.70 -1.33 -5.20
CA ASN A 436 -29.09 -1.59 -4.83
C ASN A 436 -29.27 -2.60 -3.68
N CYS A 437 -28.43 -2.50 -2.65
CA CYS A 437 -28.47 -3.38 -1.49
C CYS A 437 -29.64 -3.04 -0.57
N GLN A 438 -30.31 -4.07 -0.07
CA GLN A 438 -31.48 -3.99 0.81
C GLN A 438 -31.09 -4.34 2.25
N PRO A 439 -31.87 -3.91 3.27
CA PRO A 439 -31.58 -4.22 4.68
C PRO A 439 -31.44 -5.70 5.06
N THR A 440 -31.86 -6.61 4.19
CA THR A 440 -31.72 -8.06 4.38
C THR A 440 -30.44 -8.64 3.78
N ASP A 441 -29.73 -7.87 2.95
CA ASP A 441 -28.46 -8.27 2.36
C ASP A 441 -27.33 -8.25 3.39
N ARG A 442 -26.40 -9.19 3.24
CA ARG A 442 -25.27 -9.37 4.17
C ARG A 442 -24.39 -8.13 4.29
N LEU A 443 -24.12 -7.46 3.18
CA LEU A 443 -23.25 -6.28 3.13
C LEU A 443 -23.99 -4.95 3.21
N TYR A 444 -25.30 -4.96 3.52
CA TYR A 444 -26.02 -3.72 3.77
C TYR A 444 -25.59 -3.10 5.10
N VAL A 445 -25.20 -1.82 5.05
CA VAL A 445 -24.91 -1.02 6.26
C VAL A 445 -25.74 0.24 6.22
N SER A 446 -26.62 0.42 7.21
CA SER A 446 -27.41 1.65 7.31
C SER A 446 -26.52 2.85 7.67
N PRO A 447 -26.88 4.08 7.25
CA PRO A 447 -26.04 5.27 7.45
C PRO A 447 -25.59 5.50 8.90
N GLU A 448 -26.45 5.18 9.87
CA GLU A 448 -26.16 5.32 11.30
C GLU A 448 -25.21 4.26 11.86
N LYS A 449 -25.01 3.14 11.15
CA LYS A 449 -24.11 2.03 11.51
C LYS A 449 -22.76 2.08 10.78
N LEU A 450 -22.55 3.06 9.91
CA LEU A 450 -21.24 3.25 9.27
C LEU A 450 -20.19 3.60 10.32
N CYS A 451 -19.05 2.91 10.30
CA CYS A 451 -17.96 3.20 11.23
C CYS A 451 -17.39 4.60 10.97
N LYS A 452 -17.35 5.42 12.02
CA LYS A 452 -16.96 6.83 11.99
C LYS A 452 -15.49 6.96 12.35
N THR A 453 -14.64 7.01 11.34
CA THR A 453 -13.20 7.25 11.51
C THR A 453 -12.93 8.75 11.69
N MET A 454 -12.00 9.15 12.57
CA MET A 454 -11.63 10.52 12.95
C MET A 454 -12.82 11.31 13.50
N ALA A 455 -13.77 10.60 14.13
CA ALA A 455 -15.06 11.14 14.51
C ALA A 455 -15.73 11.95 13.37
N ILE A 456 -15.49 11.57 12.11
CA ILE A 456 -16.10 12.22 10.95
C ILE A 456 -17.58 11.84 10.91
N THR A 457 -18.43 12.86 10.90
CA THR A 457 -19.83 12.69 10.56
C THR A 457 -19.94 12.42 9.08
N ILE A 458 -20.44 11.24 8.74
CA ILE A 458 -20.62 10.84 7.35
C ILE A 458 -21.88 11.51 6.82
N ASP A 459 -21.70 12.54 5.98
CA ASP A 459 -22.80 13.13 5.21
C ASP A 459 -22.93 12.38 3.87
N PRO A 460 -24.08 11.71 3.61
CA PRO A 460 -24.36 11.01 2.37
C PRO A 460 -24.09 11.84 1.10
N LYS A 461 -24.35 13.15 1.14
CA LYS A 461 -24.22 14.04 -0.03
C LYS A 461 -22.79 14.15 -0.54
N ILE A 462 -21.79 14.02 0.33
CA ILE A 462 -20.37 14.10 -0.02
C ILE A 462 -19.94 12.91 -0.90
N TYR A 463 -20.67 11.80 -0.81
CA TYR A 463 -20.44 10.58 -1.58
C TYR A 463 -21.42 10.45 -2.75
N GLY A 464 -22.09 11.56 -3.10
CA GLY A 464 -23.00 11.68 -4.23
C GLY A 464 -24.25 10.83 -4.13
N ILE A 465 -24.71 10.56 -2.91
CA ILE A 465 -26.03 10.01 -2.64
C ILE A 465 -27.04 11.10 -2.95
N LYS A 466 -27.93 10.86 -3.90
CA LYS A 466 -29.08 11.75 -4.10
C LYS A 466 -29.98 11.54 -2.88
N ASN A 467 -30.35 12.62 -2.19
CA ASN A 467 -31.37 12.53 -1.15
C ASN A 467 -32.60 11.85 -1.77
N GLU A 468 -32.86 10.58 -1.47
CA GLU A 468 -34.20 10.05 -1.65
C GLU A 468 -35.07 10.74 -0.60
N GLU A 469 -36.09 11.46 -1.08
CA GLU A 469 -37.26 11.78 -0.30
C GLU A 469 -37.63 10.53 0.50
N ALA A 470 -37.77 10.71 1.81
CA ALA A 470 -38.11 9.66 2.75
C ALA A 470 -39.05 8.64 2.10
N PHE A 471 -38.64 7.37 2.10
CA PHE A 471 -39.50 6.24 1.79
C PHE A 471 -40.64 6.25 2.82
N THR A 472 -41.62 7.10 2.58
CA THR A 472 -42.85 7.16 3.34
C THR A 472 -43.62 5.96 2.86
N THR A 473 -43.61 4.90 3.67
CA THR A 473 -44.52 3.77 3.55
C THR A 473 -45.93 4.33 3.57
N THR A 474 -46.53 4.53 2.40
CA THR A 474 -47.94 4.86 2.28
C THR A 474 -48.74 3.61 2.62
N THR A 475 -48.90 3.35 3.92
CA THR A 475 -49.93 2.44 4.40
C THR A 475 -51.26 3.11 4.09
N THR A 476 -51.92 2.65 3.03
CA THR A 476 -53.25 3.11 2.63
C THR A 476 -54.27 2.63 3.66
N THR A 477 -54.41 3.36 4.77
CA THR A 477 -55.52 3.18 5.70
C THR A 477 -56.65 4.07 5.21
N ILE A 478 -57.63 3.48 4.54
CA ILE A 478 -58.89 4.12 4.20
C ILE A 478 -59.64 4.39 5.50
N ALA A 479 -59.80 5.66 5.87
CA ALA A 479 -60.74 6.09 6.90
C ALA A 479 -61.85 6.95 6.27
N PRO A 480 -63.09 6.89 6.78
CA PRO A 480 -64.26 7.38 6.09
C PRO A 480 -64.47 8.89 6.22
N THR A 481 -65.02 9.45 5.16
CA THR A 481 -65.45 10.84 4.92
C THR A 481 -66.51 11.37 5.89
N SER A 482 -66.37 12.62 6.37
CA SER A 482 -67.42 13.67 6.35
C SER A 482 -66.82 15.08 6.65
N PRO A 483 -67.50 16.19 6.28
CA PRO A 483 -66.86 17.42 5.77
C PRO A 483 -67.18 18.70 6.61
N PRO A 484 -67.11 19.95 6.07
CA PRO A 484 -66.00 20.92 6.18
C PRO A 484 -66.35 22.22 6.94
N ALA A 485 -65.35 23.01 7.35
CA ALA A 485 -65.46 24.44 7.73
C ALA A 485 -64.05 24.99 8.02
N LEU A 486 -63.66 26.24 7.78
CA LEU A 486 -64.15 27.41 7.05
C LEU A 486 -62.91 28.30 6.83
N GLU A 487 -62.96 29.19 5.84
CA GLU A 487 -61.92 30.17 5.46
C GLU A 487 -61.41 31.04 6.62
N ILE A 488 -60.22 31.65 6.45
CA ILE A 488 -60.04 33.12 6.40
C ILE A 488 -58.62 33.44 5.89
N THR A 489 -58.62 34.20 4.80
CA THR A 489 -57.52 34.93 4.16
C THR A 489 -57.12 36.18 4.95
N THR A 490 -55.84 36.59 4.93
CA THR A 490 -55.34 37.85 4.31
C THR A 490 -53.84 38.11 4.56
N PRO A 491 -53.18 38.95 3.73
CA PRO A 491 -51.75 38.95 3.46
C PRO A 491 -51.02 40.18 4.05
N ILE A 492 -49.69 40.14 4.21
CA ILE A 492 -48.86 41.36 4.26
C ILE A 492 -47.52 41.15 3.54
N THR A 493 -47.23 42.18 2.76
CA THR A 493 -46.14 42.51 1.81
C THR A 493 -44.72 42.63 2.36
N GLU A 494 -43.78 42.34 1.45
CA GLU A 494 -42.44 42.89 1.18
C GLU A 494 -41.85 43.94 2.14
N ILE A 495 -40.57 43.74 2.52
CA ILE A 495 -39.48 44.74 2.39
C ILE A 495 -38.14 44.01 2.17
N ASN A 496 -37.51 44.24 1.01
CA ASN A 496 -36.05 44.19 0.81
C ASN A 496 -35.52 45.64 0.97
N PRO A 497 -34.26 45.87 1.40
CA PRO A 497 -33.22 46.09 0.37
C PRO A 497 -31.76 45.72 0.78
N THR A 498 -30.99 45.25 -0.22
CA THR A 498 -29.59 45.62 -0.64
C THR A 498 -28.49 45.82 0.42
N GLU A 499 -27.21 45.45 0.27
CA GLU A 499 -26.36 45.20 -0.91
C GLU A 499 -24.96 44.71 -0.45
N ASN A 500 -24.31 43.93 -1.33
CA ASN A 500 -22.88 43.90 -1.67
C ASN A 500 -21.79 43.54 -0.64
N GLU A 501 -21.19 42.36 -0.83
CA GLU A 501 -19.73 42.25 -0.97
C GLU A 501 -19.34 41.12 -1.94
N LYS A 502 -18.28 41.37 -2.72
CA LYS A 502 -17.98 40.76 -4.02
C LYS A 502 -17.30 39.40 -3.93
N ASP A 503 -17.81 38.46 -4.73
CA ASP A 503 -17.16 37.21 -5.10
C ASP A 503 -15.94 37.46 -6.02
N ASN A 504 -14.81 36.84 -5.69
CA ASN A 504 -13.72 36.58 -6.62
C ASN A 504 -13.91 35.16 -7.18
N GLU A 505 -14.59 35.06 -8.32
CA GLU A 505 -14.62 33.86 -9.16
C GLU A 505 -13.20 33.57 -9.69
N ILE A 506 -12.65 32.42 -9.29
CA ILE A 506 -11.52 31.81 -9.99
C ILE A 506 -12.09 31.04 -11.19
N VAL A 507 -11.87 31.61 -12.37
CA VAL A 507 -12.21 31.01 -13.67
C VAL A 507 -11.40 29.73 -13.87
N ILE A 508 -12.10 28.59 -13.94
CA ILE A 508 -11.57 27.31 -14.40
C ILE A 508 -11.42 27.42 -15.93
N PRO A 509 -10.23 27.19 -16.53
CA PRO A 509 -10.12 27.17 -17.97
C PRO A 509 -10.79 25.90 -18.53
N ASN A 510 -11.81 26.12 -19.36
CA ASN A 510 -12.43 25.11 -20.20
C ASN A 510 -11.39 24.47 -21.13
N GLU A 511 -11.47 23.13 -21.22
CA GLU A 511 -10.84 22.33 -22.26
C GLU A 511 -11.14 22.92 -23.65
N THR A 512 -10.10 23.26 -24.40
CA THR A 512 -10.22 23.48 -25.84
C THR A 512 -9.06 22.80 -26.59
N ASN A 513 -9.45 21.81 -27.39
CA ASN A 513 -8.87 21.43 -28.67
C ASN A 513 -7.34 21.30 -28.76
N PHE A 514 -6.83 20.11 -28.40
CA PHE A 514 -5.59 19.63 -29.01
C PHE A 514 -5.88 19.15 -30.44
N ASN A 515 -5.59 20.03 -31.40
CA ASN A 515 -5.59 19.70 -32.82
C ASN A 515 -4.64 18.53 -33.09
N ARG A 516 -5.20 17.47 -33.69
CA ARG A 516 -4.48 16.44 -34.42
C ARG A 516 -3.59 17.10 -35.47
N THR A 517 -2.28 16.98 -35.31
CA THR A 517 -1.37 16.86 -36.46
C THR A 517 -0.85 15.43 -36.45
N SER A 518 -1.38 14.67 -37.40
CA SER A 518 -0.94 13.31 -37.73
C SER A 518 0.38 13.39 -38.49
N GLU A 519 1.48 13.07 -37.84
CA GLU A 519 2.65 12.55 -38.54
C GLU A 519 2.68 11.04 -38.40
N ASN A 520 2.46 10.38 -39.54
CA ASN A 520 2.55 8.95 -39.72
C ASN A 520 3.94 8.46 -39.31
N TYR A 521 4.04 7.63 -38.28
CA TYR A 521 5.15 6.69 -38.15
C TYR A 521 4.65 5.27 -37.93
N SER A 522 4.79 4.53 -39.03
CA SER A 522 4.79 3.09 -39.21
C SER A 522 5.19 2.30 -37.96
N SER A 523 4.34 1.34 -37.60
CA SER A 523 4.63 0.26 -36.67
C SER A 523 5.97 -0.43 -37.01
N SER A 524 6.89 -0.45 -36.07
CA SER A 524 7.89 -1.51 -36.00
C SER A 524 7.76 -2.21 -34.64
N THR A 525 7.23 -3.42 -34.69
CA THR A 525 7.14 -4.36 -33.58
C THR A 525 8.54 -4.88 -33.29
N THR A 526 9.28 -4.20 -32.40
CA THR A 526 10.52 -4.74 -31.87
C THR A 526 10.17 -5.72 -30.75
N LYS A 527 10.20 -7.02 -31.08
CA LYS A 527 10.16 -8.13 -30.13
C LYS A 527 11.31 -7.98 -29.14
N ILE A 528 10.99 -7.82 -27.86
CA ILE A 528 11.96 -7.92 -26.77
C ILE A 528 12.21 -9.41 -26.53
N SER A 529 13.39 -9.90 -26.97
CA SER A 529 13.86 -11.25 -26.68
C SER A 529 14.41 -11.32 -25.27
N ILE A 530 13.86 -12.27 -24.50
CA ILE A 530 14.30 -12.68 -23.17
C ILE A 530 15.62 -13.45 -23.31
N PHE A 531 16.70 -12.97 -22.69
CA PHE A 531 17.93 -13.73 -22.51
C PHE A 531 17.85 -14.55 -21.21
N ILE A 532 17.69 -15.86 -21.35
CA ILE A 532 17.96 -16.85 -20.29
C ILE A 532 19.33 -17.44 -20.61
N SER A 533 20.31 -17.20 -19.74
CA SER A 533 21.60 -17.90 -19.81
C SER A 533 21.47 -19.24 -19.08
N LEU A 534 21.32 -20.31 -19.85
CA LEU A 534 21.50 -21.69 -19.42
C LEU A 534 23.00 -22.04 -19.52
N VAL A 535 23.64 -22.27 -18.38
CA VAL A 535 24.94 -22.93 -18.30
C VAL A 535 24.68 -24.43 -18.29
N LEU A 536 25.12 -25.14 -19.34
CA LEU A 536 25.46 -26.57 -19.28
C LEU A 536 26.15 -27.03 -20.59
N VAL A 537 26.96 -28.10 -20.43
CA VAL A 537 27.72 -28.90 -21.41
C VAL A 537 29.14 -28.33 -21.63
N PHE A 538 30.20 -29.03 -21.20
CA PHE A 538 30.66 -30.30 -21.78
C PHE A 538 31.15 -31.37 -20.79
N LEU A 539 30.70 -32.61 -21.04
CA LEU A 539 31.40 -33.85 -20.73
C LEU A 539 31.83 -34.50 -22.06
N PHE A 540 32.91 -35.28 -21.99
CA PHE A 540 33.64 -36.04 -23.05
C PHE A 540 34.83 -35.33 -23.72
N ASN A 541 35.93 -35.21 -22.99
CA ASN A 541 37.08 -36.12 -23.10
C ASN A 541 37.82 -36.19 -21.75
#